data_AF-A0A952D8B9-F1
#
_entry.id   AF-A0A952D8B9-F1
#
_cell.length_a   1.000
_cell.length_b   1.000
_cell.length_c   1.000
_cell.angle_alpha   90.00
_cell.angle_beta   90.00
_cell.angle_gamma   90.00
#
_symmetry.space_group_name_H-M   'P 1'
#
loop_
_entity.id
_entity.type
_entity.pdbx_description
1 polymer ?
#
loop_
_entity_poly.entity_id
_entity_poly.type
_entity_poly.pdbx_seq_one_letter_code
_entity_poly.pdbx_strand_id
1 'polypeptide(L)' 'MIANVLTRLFGSRNQRLLKQYSTIVARANALEPEVHKLSDAQLHAR' A
#
# COMPACT_ATOMS: atom_id res chain seq x y z
N MET A 1 -6.66 -19.78 25.63
CA MET A 1 -7.69 -18.71 25.53
C MET A 1 -7.12 -17.29 25.67
N ILE A 2 -6.02 -17.07 26.41
CA ILE A 2 -5.37 -15.73 26.56
C ILE A 2 -4.75 -15.22 25.25
N ALA A 3 -4.12 -16.09 24.45
CA ALA A 3 -3.48 -15.71 23.19
C ALA A 3 -4.44 -15.02 22.18
N ASN A 4 -5.69 -15.49 22.07
CA ASN A 4 -6.67 -14.93 21.14
C ASN A 4 -7.13 -13.52 21.54
N VAL A 5 -7.06 -13.17 22.83
CA VAL A 5 -7.37 -11.83 23.33
C VAL A 5 -6.23 -10.85 22.99
N LEU A 6 -4.98 -11.28 23.15
CA LEU A 6 -3.82 -10.48 22.77
C LEU A 6 -3.77 -10.24 21.24
N THR A 7 -4.09 -11.24 20.42
CA THR A 7 -4.16 -11.05 18.96
C THR A 7 -5.27 -10.10 18.53
N ARG A 8 -6.38 -9.99 19.28
CA ARG A 8 -7.43 -8.98 19.04
C ARG A 8 -6.97 -7.56 19.36
N LEU A 9 -6.12 -7.39 20.37
CA LEU A 9 -5.59 -6.07 20.78
C LEU A 9 -4.43 -5.62 19.90
N PHE A 10 -3.51 -6.52 19.53
CA PHE A 10 -2.31 -6.18 18.74
C PHE A 10 -2.45 -6.43 17.24
N GLY A 11 -3.59 -6.99 16.84
CA GLY A 11 -3.83 -7.46 15.49
C GLY A 11 -2.99 -8.69 15.11
N SER A 12 -3.37 -9.32 14.00
CA SER A 12 -2.62 -10.43 13.43
C SER A 12 -1.37 -9.95 12.70
N ARG A 13 -0.41 -10.87 12.48
CA ARG A 13 0.74 -10.62 11.60
C ARG A 13 0.29 -10.15 10.22
N ASN A 14 -0.78 -10.72 9.68
CA ASN A 14 -1.32 -10.36 8.37
C ASN A 14 -1.87 -8.92 8.36
N GLN A 15 -2.57 -8.49 9.41
CA GLN A 15 -3.04 -7.10 9.52
C GLN A 15 -1.88 -6.10 9.55
N ARG A 16 -0.78 -6.46 10.24
CA ARG A 16 0.43 -5.62 10.25
C ARG A 16 1.08 -5.52 8.87
N LEU A 17 1.20 -6.65 8.16
CA LEU A 17 1.70 -6.66 6.78
C LEU A 17 0.83 -5.83 5.85
N LEU A 18 -0.49 -5.99 5.91
CA LEU A 18 -1.43 -5.21 5.11
C LEU A 18 -1.31 -3.70 5.38
N LYS A 19 -1.12 -3.29 6.63
CA LYS A 19 -0.92 -1.88 6.99
C LYS A 19 0.41 -1.31 6.46
N GLN A 20 1.45 -2.12 6.38
CA GLN A 20 2.71 -1.73 5.77
C GLN A 20 2.53 -1.55 4.25
N TYR A 21 1.91 -2.53 3.59
CA TYR A 21 1.66 -2.47 2.15
C TYR A 21 0.71 -1.34 1.76
N SER A 22 -0.32 -1.05 2.56
CA SER A 22 -1.26 0.04 2.27
C SER A 22 -0.56 1.39 2.17
N THR A 23 0.52 1.59 2.94
CA THR A 23 1.33 2.81 2.85
C THR A 23 2.10 2.89 1.53
N ILE A 24 2.64 1.77 1.06
CA ILE A 24 3.36 1.69 -0.22
C ILE A 24 2.38 1.91 -1.38
N VAL A 25 1.23 1.25 -1.34
CA VAL A 25 0.16 1.41 -2.34
C VAL A 25 -0.34 2.85 -2.40
N ALA A 26 -0.55 3.51 -1.26
CA ALA A 26 -0.95 4.91 -1.23
C ALA A 26 0.09 5.83 -1.90
N ARG A 27 1.38 5.59 -1.67
CA ARG A 27 2.46 6.35 -2.34
C ARG A 27 2.51 6.09 -3.84
N ALA A 28 2.32 4.84 -4.27
CA ALA A 28 2.27 4.49 -5.69
C ALA A 28 1.07 5.15 -6.38
N ASN A 29 -0.13 5.04 -5.79
CA ASN A 29 -1.35 5.64 -6.34
C ASN A 29 -1.30 7.17 -6.41
N ALA A 30 -0.49 7.83 -5.56
CA ALA A 30 -0.28 9.27 -5.64
C ALA A 30 0.42 9.69 -6.95
N LEU A 31 1.13 8.78 -7.62
CA LEU A 31 1.77 9.03 -8.91
C LEU A 31 0.80 8.85 -10.09
N GLU A 32 -0.33 8.17 -9.89
CA GLU A 32 -1.30 7.83 -10.94
C GLU A 32 -1.75 9.06 -11.75
N PRO A 33 -2.13 10.22 -11.13
CA PRO A 33 -2.61 11.37 -11.89
C PRO A 33 -1.53 12.03 -12.75
N GLU A 34 -0.25 11.87 -12.39
CA GLU A 34 0.87 12.40 -13.18
C GLU A 34 1.19 11.47 -14.34
N VAL A 35 1.23 10.16 -14.08
CA VAL A 35 1.51 9.13 -15.10
C VAL A 35 0.40 9.10 -16.15
N HIS A 36 -0.87 9.16 -15.75
CA HIS A 36 -2.02 9.12 -16.66
C HIS A 36 -2.09 10.32 -17.62
N LYS A 37 -1.39 11.42 -17.33
CA LYS A 37 -1.34 12.59 -18.23
C LYS A 37 -0.29 12.44 -19.32
N LEU A 38 0.62 11.47 -19.21
CA LEU A 38 1.69 11.26 -20.17
C LEU A 38 1.16 10.54 -21.40
N SER A 39 1.58 11.00 -22.58
CA SER A 39 1.50 10.21 -23.81
C SER A 39 2.58 9.13 -23.83
N ASP A 40 2.45 8.14 -24.71
CA ASP A 40 3.43 7.04 -24.84
C ASP A 40 4.87 7.54 -25.05
N ALA A 41 5.04 8.58 -25.88
CA ALA A 41 6.35 9.18 -26.14
C ALA A 41 6.94 9.84 -24.87
N GLN A 42 6.10 10.47 -24.04
CA GLN A 42 6.52 11.10 -22.78
C GLN A 42 6.79 10.06 -21.69
N LEU A 43 6.03 8.97 -21.68
CA LEU A 43 6.22 7.85 -20.75
C LEU A 43 7.52 7.09 -21.05
N HIS A 44 7.83 6.84 -22.33
CA HIS A 44 9.07 6.18 -22.76
C HIS A 44 10.33 7.04 -22.51
N ALA A 45 10.19 8.36 -22.48
CA ALA A 45 11.30 9.27 -22.26
C ALA A 45 11.64 9.51 -20.78
N ARG A 46 10.82 9.01 -19.85
CA ARG A 46 11.09 9.04 -18.40
C ARG A 46 11.87 7.82 -17.95
#